data_AF-A0A661M286-F1
#
_entry.id   AF-A0A661M286-F1
#
_cell.length_a   1.000
_cell.length_b   1.000
_cell.length_c   1.000
_cell.angle_alpha   90.00
_cell.angle_beta   90.00
_cell.angle_gamma   90.00
#
_symmetry.space_group_name_H-M   'P 1'
#
loop_
_entity.id
_entity.type
_entity.pdbx_description
1 polymer ?
#
loop_
_entity_poly.entity_id
_entity_poly.type
_entity_poly.pdbx_seq_one_letter_code
_entity_poly.pdbx_strand_id
1 'polypeptide(L)'
;SATLSAEFEGSEMDVTEENIQARVRGNILMALSNKFGYLVLSTGNKSELAVGYCTLYGDMAGGLAVISDVPKMVVYELARYINQINNREVIPANIITKEPSAELSVGQRDSDSLPPYEVLDQILEAYIERHRSKEEIVAAGFDEDIVADVIWKVDHNEYKRQQAAPGIKITTRAFGSGRRMPITNRYRG
;
A
#
# COMPACT_ATOMS: atom_id res chain seq x y z
N SER A 1 -19.02 12.81 13.05
CA SER A 1 -19.71 11.74 13.79
C SER A 1 -19.69 12.12 15.26
N ALA A 2 -20.83 12.11 15.97
CA ALA A 2 -20.89 12.50 17.38
C ALA A 2 -20.27 11.44 18.33
N THR A 3 -20.03 10.22 17.84
CA THR A 3 -19.63 9.07 18.66
C THR A 3 -18.30 9.23 19.39
N LEU A 4 -17.32 9.94 18.80
CA LEU A 4 -15.98 10.16 19.38
C LEU A 4 -15.74 11.65 19.71
N SER A 5 -16.80 12.45 19.71
CA SER A 5 -16.67 13.91 19.80
C SER A 5 -16.15 14.40 21.16
N ALA A 6 -16.45 13.67 22.25
CA ALA A 6 -15.97 14.00 23.58
C ALA A 6 -14.50 13.60 23.76
N GLU A 7 -14.10 12.45 23.21
CA GLU A 7 -12.72 11.95 23.28
C GLU A 7 -11.76 12.77 22.43
N PHE A 8 -12.24 13.37 21.34
CA PHE A 8 -11.44 14.21 20.43
C PHE A 8 -11.57 15.71 20.74
N GLU A 9 -12.18 16.07 21.88
CA GLU A 9 -12.33 17.47 22.24
C GLU A 9 -10.97 18.14 22.44
N GLY A 10 -10.70 19.19 21.64
CA GLY A 10 -9.46 19.95 21.69
C GLY A 10 -8.27 19.33 20.95
N SER A 11 -8.43 18.18 20.28
CA SER A 11 -7.40 17.64 19.37
C SER A 11 -7.56 18.16 17.94
N GLU A 12 -6.45 18.30 17.23
CA GLU A 12 -6.46 18.55 15.78
C GLU A 12 -6.70 17.24 15.03
N MET A 13 -7.29 17.32 13.83
CA MET A 13 -7.45 16.15 12.96
C MET A 13 -6.11 15.62 12.50
N ASP A 14 -5.98 14.30 12.47
CA ASP A 14 -4.78 13.62 11.97
C ASP A 14 -5.14 12.32 11.19
N VAL A 15 -4.17 11.42 11.05
CA VAL A 15 -4.34 10.13 10.38
C VAL A 15 -5.47 9.28 11.01
N THR A 16 -5.87 9.58 12.24
CA THR A 16 -6.95 8.89 12.97
C THR A 16 -8.28 9.04 12.24
N GLU A 17 -8.69 10.25 11.88
CA GLU A 17 -9.94 10.50 11.17
C GLU A 17 -9.92 9.90 9.77
N GLU A 18 -8.79 9.99 9.07
CA GLU A 18 -8.58 9.35 7.77
C GLU A 18 -8.75 7.82 7.85
N ASN A 19 -8.12 7.19 8.85
CA ASN A 19 -8.24 5.76 9.09
C ASN A 19 -9.68 5.34 9.45
N ILE A 20 -10.42 6.17 10.19
CA ILE A 20 -11.85 5.91 10.47
C ILE A 20 -12.64 5.88 9.17
N GLN A 21 -12.43 6.85 8.27
CA GLN A 21 -13.11 6.87 6.97
C GLN A 21 -12.80 5.60 6.15
N ALA A 22 -11.54 5.19 6.09
CA ALA A 22 -11.13 3.97 5.40
C ALA A 22 -11.80 2.71 5.99
N ARG A 23 -11.85 2.58 7.33
CA ARG A 23 -12.52 1.45 8.01
C ARG A 23 -14.04 1.43 7.77
N VAL A 24 -14.68 2.59 7.74
CA VAL A 24 -16.11 2.68 7.41
C VAL A 24 -16.37 2.18 5.98
N ARG A 25 -15.53 2.55 5.00
CA ARG A 25 -15.62 2.02 3.62
C ARG A 25 -15.47 0.50 3.59
N GLY A 26 -14.47 -0.05 4.30
CA GLY A 26 -14.27 -1.49 4.44
C GLY A 26 -15.52 -2.20 5.00
N ASN A 27 -16.10 -1.68 6.08
CA ASN A 27 -17.32 -2.23 6.68
C ASN A 27 -18.52 -2.22 5.72
N ILE A 28 -18.69 -1.15 4.94
CA ILE A 28 -19.78 -1.07 3.94
C ILE A 28 -19.61 -2.16 2.88
N LEU A 29 -18.41 -2.33 2.32
CA LEU A 29 -18.14 -3.36 1.31
C LEU A 29 -18.35 -4.77 1.87
N MET A 30 -17.90 -5.03 3.10
CA MET A 30 -18.12 -6.32 3.77
C MET A 30 -19.60 -6.56 4.08
N ALA A 31 -20.38 -5.53 4.41
CA ALA A 31 -21.83 -5.67 4.60
C ALA A 31 -22.54 -6.07 3.29
N LEU A 32 -22.15 -5.48 2.15
CA LEU A 32 -22.65 -5.87 0.83
C LEU A 32 -22.27 -7.30 0.48
N SER A 33 -21.00 -7.67 0.71
CA SER A 33 -20.49 -9.03 0.57
C SER A 33 -21.32 -10.04 1.36
N ASN A 34 -21.58 -9.76 2.64
CA ASN A 34 -22.37 -10.65 3.49
C ASN A 34 -23.82 -10.77 3.01
N LYS A 35 -24.40 -9.66 2.54
CA LYS A 35 -25.81 -9.63 2.11
C LYS A 35 -26.05 -10.37 0.80
N PHE A 36 -25.09 -10.28 -0.14
CA PHE A 36 -25.27 -10.72 -1.52
C PHE A 36 -24.34 -11.86 -1.95
N GLY A 37 -23.42 -12.30 -1.08
CA GLY A 37 -22.48 -13.38 -1.38
C GLY A 37 -21.34 -13.00 -2.33
N TYR A 38 -21.02 -11.70 -2.46
CA TYR A 38 -19.91 -11.24 -3.29
C TYR A 38 -18.56 -11.48 -2.61
N LEU A 39 -17.48 -11.53 -3.40
CA LEU A 39 -16.12 -11.50 -2.89
C LEU A 39 -15.58 -10.08 -2.98
N VAL A 40 -15.23 -9.46 -1.85
CA VAL A 40 -14.57 -8.16 -1.85
C VAL A 40 -13.13 -8.32 -2.35
N LEU A 41 -12.77 -7.55 -3.38
CA LEU A 41 -11.41 -7.47 -3.89
C LEU A 41 -10.73 -6.24 -3.30
N SER A 42 -9.65 -6.44 -2.54
CA SER A 42 -8.84 -5.31 -2.05
C SER A 42 -7.83 -4.88 -3.12
N THR A 43 -7.48 -3.59 -3.08
CA THR A 43 -6.76 -2.92 -4.17
C THR A 43 -5.40 -2.38 -3.76
N GLY A 44 -4.90 -2.73 -2.57
CA GLY A 44 -3.55 -2.37 -2.14
C GLY A 44 -2.50 -3.04 -3.04
N ASN A 45 -1.58 -2.25 -3.57
CA ASN A 45 -0.50 -2.77 -4.40
C ASN A 45 0.76 -3.12 -3.58
N LYS A 46 1.77 -3.74 -4.21
CA LYS A 46 2.96 -4.21 -3.51
C LYS A 46 3.71 -3.08 -2.80
N SER A 47 3.82 -1.92 -3.44
CA SER A 47 4.58 -0.78 -2.91
C SER A 47 3.92 -0.21 -1.66
N GLU A 48 2.60 0.00 -1.71
CA GLU A 48 1.79 0.47 -0.57
C GLU A 48 1.86 -0.50 0.62
N LEU A 49 1.66 -1.80 0.34
CA LEU A 49 1.73 -2.85 1.37
C LEU A 49 3.13 -3.00 1.97
N ALA A 50 4.17 -2.78 1.16
CA ALA A 50 5.55 -2.88 1.61
C ALA A 50 5.85 -1.86 2.71
N VAL A 51 5.56 -0.59 2.48
CA VAL A 51 5.83 0.48 3.46
C VAL A 51 4.68 0.69 4.45
N GLY A 52 3.62 -0.11 4.37
CA GLY A 52 2.45 -0.01 5.24
C GLY A 52 1.63 1.26 5.04
N TYR A 53 1.66 1.82 3.83
CA TYR A 53 0.82 2.92 3.41
C TYR A 53 -0.60 2.41 3.09
N CYS A 54 -1.24 1.91 4.14
CA CYS A 54 -2.53 1.25 4.12
C CYS A 54 -3.18 1.31 5.50
N THR A 55 -4.50 1.29 5.51
CA THR A 55 -5.30 1.27 6.72
C THR A 55 -5.68 -0.16 7.07
N LEU A 56 -5.24 -0.63 8.23
CA LEU A 56 -5.65 -1.93 8.74
C LEU A 56 -7.18 -1.97 8.91
N TYR A 57 -7.80 -2.97 8.29
CA TYR A 57 -9.25 -3.16 8.19
C TYR A 57 -10.01 -2.05 7.44
N GLY A 58 -9.29 -1.16 6.76
CA GLY A 58 -9.84 -0.20 5.81
C GLY A 58 -9.67 -0.71 4.38
N ASP A 59 -8.81 -0.06 3.61
CA ASP A 59 -8.45 -0.47 2.24
C ASP A 59 -7.89 -1.89 2.12
N MET A 60 -7.35 -2.45 3.22
CA MET A 60 -6.87 -3.83 3.27
C MET A 60 -8.00 -4.86 3.39
N ALA A 61 -9.23 -4.44 3.71
CA ALA A 61 -10.35 -5.35 3.90
C ALA A 61 -10.78 -6.00 2.56
N GLY A 62 -10.74 -7.32 2.51
CA GLY A 62 -11.14 -8.08 1.33
C GLY A 62 -10.96 -9.57 1.50
N GLY A 63 -11.50 -10.35 0.58
CA GLY A 63 -11.25 -11.79 0.49
C GLY A 63 -10.09 -12.15 -0.44
N LEU A 64 -9.69 -11.25 -1.33
CA LEU A 64 -8.57 -11.43 -2.25
C LEU A 64 -7.93 -10.07 -2.60
N ALA A 65 -6.61 -9.96 -2.44
CA ALA A 65 -5.84 -8.78 -2.79
C ALA A 65 -5.19 -8.95 -4.18
N VAL A 66 -5.94 -8.60 -5.23
CA VAL A 66 -5.65 -8.98 -6.63
C VAL A 66 -4.30 -8.46 -7.10
N ILE A 67 -3.92 -7.25 -6.69
CA ILE A 67 -2.71 -6.57 -7.13
C ILE A 67 -1.66 -6.43 -6.02
N SER A 68 -1.79 -7.19 -4.93
CA SER A 68 -0.91 -7.11 -3.75
C SER A 68 0.56 -7.43 -3.99
N ASP A 69 0.89 -8.11 -5.09
CA ASP A 69 2.27 -8.38 -5.51
C ASP A 69 2.66 -7.64 -6.80
N VAL A 70 1.90 -6.61 -7.19
CA VAL A 70 2.21 -5.74 -8.33
C VAL A 70 2.83 -4.43 -7.81
N PRO A 71 4.09 -4.08 -8.15
CA PRO A 71 4.66 -2.77 -7.83
C PRO A 71 3.87 -1.62 -8.47
N LYS A 72 3.83 -0.44 -7.84
CA LYS A 72 3.05 0.71 -8.31
C LYS A 72 3.39 1.09 -9.75
N MET A 73 4.67 1.12 -10.10
CA MET A 73 5.09 1.45 -11.47
C MET A 73 4.54 0.43 -12.48
N VAL A 74 4.49 -0.85 -12.11
CA VAL A 74 3.90 -1.91 -12.93
C VAL A 74 2.37 -1.77 -13.00
N VAL A 75 1.69 -1.28 -11.95
CA VAL A 75 0.25 -0.97 -12.02
C VAL A 75 -0.03 0.07 -13.13
N TYR A 76 0.79 1.13 -13.22
CA TYR A 76 0.65 2.13 -14.28
C TYR A 76 0.93 1.54 -15.68
N GLU A 77 1.93 0.68 -15.80
CA GLU A 77 2.22 -0.03 -17.07
C GLU A 77 1.06 -0.95 -17.48
N LEU A 78 0.51 -1.72 -16.56
CA LEU A 78 -0.64 -2.60 -16.79
C LEU A 78 -1.87 -1.80 -17.19
N ALA A 79 -2.12 -0.64 -16.57
CA ALA A 79 -3.25 0.22 -16.95
C ALA A 79 -3.15 0.69 -18.40
N ARG A 80 -1.95 1.13 -18.83
CA ARG A 80 -1.69 1.53 -20.22
C ARG A 80 -1.82 0.33 -21.17
N TYR A 81 -1.29 -0.82 -20.78
CA TYR A 81 -1.38 -2.06 -21.55
C TYR A 81 -2.83 -2.51 -21.75
N ILE A 82 -3.68 -2.45 -20.72
CA ILE A 82 -5.11 -2.78 -20.81
C ILE A 82 -5.82 -1.90 -21.83
N ASN A 83 -5.57 -0.59 -21.83
CA ASN A 83 -6.14 0.31 -22.83
C ASN A 83 -5.67 -0.03 -24.25
N GLN A 84 -4.37 -0.33 -24.40
CA GLN A 84 -3.77 -0.70 -25.68
C GLN A 84 -4.41 -1.97 -26.26
N ILE A 85 -4.49 -3.07 -25.50
CA ILE A 85 -5.04 -4.34 -26.01
C ILE A 85 -6.54 -4.28 -26.30
N ASN A 86 -7.26 -3.37 -25.66
CA ASN A 86 -8.69 -3.15 -25.91
C ASN A 86 -8.97 -2.13 -27.01
N ASN A 87 -7.94 -1.45 -27.55
CA ASN A 87 -8.06 -0.35 -28.52
C ASN A 87 -9.08 0.73 -28.10
N ARG A 88 -9.24 0.96 -26.79
CA ARG A 88 -10.13 1.97 -26.21
C ARG A 88 -9.69 2.34 -24.82
N GLU A 89 -10.19 3.47 -24.34
CA GLU A 89 -10.01 3.91 -22.96
C GLU A 89 -10.92 3.10 -22.02
N VAL A 90 -10.40 1.99 -21.49
CA VAL A 90 -11.05 1.19 -20.43
C VAL A 90 -10.77 1.81 -19.07
N ILE A 91 -9.52 2.22 -18.85
CA ILE A 91 -9.06 2.96 -17.68
C ILE A 91 -8.83 4.42 -18.12
N PRO A 92 -9.61 5.37 -17.58
CA PRO A 92 -9.47 6.78 -17.92
C PRO A 92 -8.04 7.32 -17.79
N ALA A 93 -7.56 8.05 -18.80
CA ALA A 93 -6.22 8.59 -18.87
C ALA A 93 -5.93 9.57 -17.72
N ASN A 94 -6.94 10.29 -17.24
CA ASN A 94 -6.82 11.18 -16.09
C ASN A 94 -6.46 10.44 -14.79
N ILE A 95 -6.89 9.17 -14.61
CA ILE A 95 -6.52 8.35 -13.45
C ILE A 95 -5.04 7.94 -13.53
N ILE A 96 -4.50 7.79 -14.74
CA ILE A 96 -3.11 7.38 -14.97
C ILE A 96 -2.13 8.55 -14.81
N THR A 97 -2.56 9.77 -15.17
CA THR A 97 -1.69 10.96 -15.16
C THR A 97 -1.82 11.84 -13.92
N LYS A 98 -2.92 11.70 -13.17
CA LYS A 98 -3.10 12.40 -11.89
C LYS A 98 -2.04 11.94 -10.88
N GLU A 99 -1.58 12.89 -10.07
CA GLU A 99 -0.70 12.59 -8.93
C GLU A 99 -1.39 11.64 -7.94
N PRO A 100 -0.71 10.58 -7.47
CA PRO A 100 -1.31 9.61 -6.56
C PRO A 100 -1.68 10.23 -5.20
N SER A 101 -2.86 9.87 -4.70
CA SER A 101 -3.46 10.38 -3.46
C SER A 101 -4.47 9.37 -2.91
N ALA A 102 -4.57 9.27 -1.57
CA ALA A 102 -5.58 8.46 -0.88
C ALA A 102 -6.96 9.15 -0.78
N GLU A 103 -7.08 10.44 -1.14
CA GLU A 103 -8.32 11.23 -1.12
C GLU A 103 -9.11 11.17 0.22
N LEU A 104 -8.41 11.00 1.34
CA LEU A 104 -9.01 10.94 2.69
C LEU A 104 -9.09 12.32 3.36
N SER A 105 -8.23 13.25 2.94
CA SER A 105 -8.23 14.66 3.34
C SER A 105 -7.99 15.59 2.13
N VAL A 106 -8.36 16.86 2.29
CA VAL A 106 -8.28 17.85 1.21
C VAL A 106 -6.82 18.16 0.91
N GLY A 107 -6.40 17.92 -0.33
CA GLY A 107 -5.06 18.24 -0.80
C GLY A 107 -3.98 17.18 -0.48
N GLN A 108 -4.37 16.06 0.14
CA GLN A 108 -3.47 14.95 0.45
C GLN A 108 -2.77 14.42 -0.80
N ARG A 109 -1.45 14.20 -0.73
CA ARG A 109 -0.68 13.52 -1.78
C ARG A 109 0.15 12.40 -1.15
N ASP A 110 0.35 11.31 -1.88
CA ASP A 110 1.22 10.23 -1.41
C ASP A 110 2.67 10.71 -1.21
N SER A 111 3.10 11.67 -2.05
CA SER A 111 4.41 12.34 -2.00
C SER A 111 4.67 13.12 -0.70
N ASP A 112 3.63 13.39 0.11
CA ASP A 112 3.79 14.02 1.43
C ASP A 112 4.42 13.07 2.46
N SER A 113 4.36 11.74 2.22
CA SER A 113 4.79 10.73 3.20
C SER A 113 5.68 9.63 2.64
N LEU A 114 5.82 9.55 1.31
CA LEU A 114 6.61 8.57 0.58
C LEU A 114 7.50 9.25 -0.46
N PRO A 115 8.69 8.68 -0.77
CA PRO A 115 9.44 9.10 -1.94
C PRO A 115 8.64 8.78 -3.23
N PRO A 116 9.00 9.39 -4.38
CA PRO A 116 8.39 9.05 -5.67
C PRO A 116 8.41 7.55 -5.92
N TYR A 117 7.32 7.00 -6.49
CA TYR A 117 7.18 5.56 -6.68
C TYR A 117 8.29 4.95 -7.56
N GLU A 118 8.86 5.71 -8.49
CA GLU A 118 10.02 5.32 -9.28
C GLU A 118 11.23 5.00 -8.40
N VAL A 119 11.43 5.76 -7.33
CA VAL A 119 12.51 5.56 -6.35
C VAL A 119 12.12 4.46 -5.36
N LEU A 120 10.90 4.53 -4.84
CA LEU A 120 10.39 3.57 -3.86
C LEU A 120 10.46 2.14 -4.40
N ASP A 121 9.92 1.89 -5.60
CA ASP A 121 9.84 0.54 -6.16
C ASP A 121 11.24 -0.06 -6.39
N GLN A 122 12.22 0.75 -6.79
CA GLN A 122 13.60 0.30 -6.97
C GLN A 122 14.25 -0.09 -5.63
N ILE A 123 14.04 0.70 -4.58
CA ILE A 123 14.54 0.38 -3.22
C ILE A 123 13.86 -0.90 -2.71
N LEU A 124 12.54 -1.01 -2.88
CA LEU A 124 11.78 -2.18 -2.46
C LEU A 124 12.22 -3.45 -3.20
N GLU A 125 12.43 -3.38 -4.51
CA GLU A 125 12.95 -4.52 -5.28
C GLU A 125 14.33 -4.94 -4.76
N ALA A 126 15.24 -3.99 -4.56
CA ALA A 126 16.58 -4.25 -4.07
C ALA A 126 16.58 -4.91 -2.69
N TYR A 127 15.78 -4.38 -1.76
CA TYR A 127 15.72 -4.84 -0.39
C TYR A 127 14.95 -6.17 -0.25
N ILE A 128 13.76 -6.27 -0.85
CA ILE A 128 12.85 -7.40 -0.63
C ILE A 128 13.14 -8.56 -1.56
N GLU A 129 13.32 -8.29 -2.85
CA GLU A 129 13.47 -9.34 -3.86
C GLU A 129 14.92 -9.78 -3.99
N ARG A 130 15.85 -8.82 -3.99
CA ARG A 130 17.29 -9.06 -4.22
C ARG A 130 18.12 -9.22 -2.94
N HIS A 131 17.55 -9.03 -1.74
CA HIS A 131 18.23 -9.22 -0.44
C HIS A 131 19.46 -8.32 -0.27
N ARG A 132 19.44 -7.14 -0.88
CA ARG A 132 20.55 -6.18 -0.73
C ARG A 132 20.51 -5.53 0.65
N SER A 133 21.69 -5.34 1.24
CA SER A 133 21.84 -4.60 2.49
C SER A 133 21.57 -3.10 2.28
N LYS A 134 21.35 -2.35 3.37
CA LYS A 134 21.22 -0.89 3.31
C LYS A 134 22.43 -0.28 2.58
N GLU A 135 23.64 -0.71 2.93
CA GLU A 135 24.90 -0.20 2.38
C GLU A 135 25.01 -0.48 0.88
N GLU A 136 24.58 -1.65 0.42
CA GLU A 136 24.59 -1.99 -1.02
C GLU A 136 23.59 -1.15 -1.82
N ILE A 137 22.44 -0.81 -1.23
CA ILE A 137 21.44 0.06 -1.86
C ILE A 137 21.97 1.50 -1.93
N VAL A 138 22.55 2.01 -0.84
CA VAL A 138 23.17 3.35 -0.83
C VAL A 138 24.34 3.42 -1.83
N ALA A 139 25.18 2.39 -1.88
CA ALA A 139 26.28 2.31 -2.85
C ALA A 139 25.79 2.26 -4.32
N ALA A 140 24.54 1.86 -4.56
CA ALA A 140 23.90 1.92 -5.87
C ALA A 140 23.42 3.34 -6.26
N GLY A 141 23.60 4.34 -5.39
CA GLY A 141 23.33 5.75 -5.66
C GLY A 141 22.02 6.28 -5.08
N PHE A 142 21.34 5.52 -4.23
CA PHE A 142 20.14 6.00 -3.52
C PHE A 142 20.53 6.80 -2.28
N ASP A 143 19.72 7.81 -1.95
CA ASP A 143 19.89 8.63 -0.76
C ASP A 143 19.78 7.80 0.53
N GLU A 144 20.71 7.99 1.46
CA GLU A 144 20.80 7.16 2.66
C GLU A 144 19.58 7.29 3.58
N ASP A 145 19.07 8.52 3.74
CA ASP A 145 17.95 8.80 4.63
C ASP A 145 16.67 8.18 4.06
N ILE A 146 16.47 8.28 2.74
CA ILE A 146 15.34 7.63 2.05
C ILE A 146 15.41 6.11 2.19
N VAL A 147 16.59 5.51 1.95
CA VAL A 147 16.75 4.05 2.07
C VAL A 147 16.49 3.58 3.49
N ALA A 148 17.02 4.29 4.49
CA ALA A 148 16.82 3.97 5.90
C ALA A 148 15.34 4.04 6.30
N ASP A 149 14.63 5.08 5.88
CA ASP A 149 13.19 5.25 6.14
C ASP A 149 12.36 4.15 5.48
N VAL A 150 12.61 3.84 4.19
CA VAL A 150 11.88 2.78 3.48
C VAL A 150 12.10 1.42 4.14
N ILE A 151 13.34 1.06 4.48
CA ILE A 151 13.64 -0.21 5.17
C ILE A 151 12.93 -0.26 6.53
N TRP A 152 12.99 0.82 7.30
CA TRP A 152 12.32 0.91 8.59
C TRP A 152 10.80 0.73 8.44
N LYS A 153 10.16 1.42 7.47
CA LYS A 153 8.73 1.27 7.18
C LYS A 153 8.40 -0.16 6.77
N VAL A 154 9.24 -0.80 5.97
CA VAL A 154 9.06 -2.20 5.60
C VAL A 154 9.00 -3.04 6.85
N ASP A 155 10.02 -3.04 7.70
CA ASP A 155 10.07 -3.93 8.86
C ASP A 155 9.01 -3.59 9.92
N HIS A 156 8.76 -2.30 10.17
CA HIS A 156 7.81 -1.85 11.18
C HIS A 156 6.36 -2.23 10.85
N ASN A 157 6.00 -2.30 9.56
CA ASN A 157 4.63 -2.59 9.11
C ASN A 157 4.35 -4.08 8.84
N GLU A 158 5.21 -5.00 9.30
CA GLU A 158 4.98 -6.45 9.14
C GLU A 158 3.64 -6.91 9.72
N TYR A 159 3.23 -6.34 10.87
CA TYR A 159 1.97 -6.68 11.51
C TYR A 159 0.72 -6.39 10.65
N LYS A 160 0.79 -5.36 9.78
CA LYS A 160 -0.29 -5.06 8.84
C LYS A 160 -0.36 -6.13 7.76
N ARG A 161 0.79 -6.49 7.18
CA ARG A 161 0.89 -7.48 6.09
C ARG A 161 0.44 -8.88 6.51
N GLN A 162 0.70 -9.28 7.75
CA GLN A 162 0.22 -10.55 8.30
C GLN A 162 -1.31 -10.65 8.40
N GLN A 163 -2.01 -9.52 8.27
CA GLN A 163 -3.47 -9.42 8.34
C GLN A 163 -4.10 -8.99 7.01
N ALA A 164 -3.29 -8.86 5.96
CA ALA A 164 -3.78 -8.57 4.62
C ALA A 164 -4.58 -9.76 4.06
N ALA A 165 -5.54 -9.47 3.19
CA ALA A 165 -6.19 -10.51 2.41
C ALA A 165 -5.17 -11.33 1.61
N PRO A 166 -5.43 -12.62 1.32
CA PRO A 166 -4.55 -13.43 0.48
C PRO A 166 -4.26 -12.75 -0.86
N GLY A 167 -3.01 -12.82 -1.31
CA GLY A 167 -2.54 -12.19 -2.54
C GLY A 167 -2.20 -13.18 -3.66
N ILE A 168 -2.16 -12.68 -4.89
CA ILE A 168 -1.66 -13.43 -6.05
C ILE A 168 -0.18 -13.12 -6.22
N LYS A 169 0.67 -14.16 -6.16
CA LYS A 169 2.12 -14.01 -6.34
C LYS A 169 2.47 -13.93 -7.83
N ILE A 170 3.18 -12.87 -8.22
CA ILE A 170 3.72 -12.70 -9.58
C ILE A 170 5.23 -12.44 -9.58
N THR A 171 5.80 -12.03 -8.44
CA THR A 171 7.23 -11.78 -8.26
C THR A 171 7.92 -12.95 -7.56
N THR A 172 9.25 -12.84 -7.37
CA THR A 172 10.01 -13.86 -6.64
C THR A 172 9.59 -13.95 -5.17
N ARG A 173 9.23 -12.81 -4.56
CA ARG A 173 8.87 -12.68 -3.14
C ARG A 173 7.62 -11.81 -2.94
N ALA A 174 6.47 -12.47 -2.90
CA ALA A 174 5.20 -11.88 -2.44
C ALA A 174 5.12 -11.84 -0.91
N PHE A 175 4.41 -10.86 -0.38
CA PHE A 175 4.04 -10.83 1.04
C PHE A 175 3.12 -12.01 1.40
N GLY A 176 3.31 -12.58 2.59
CA GLY A 176 2.66 -13.83 3.00
C GLY A 176 3.53 -15.06 2.69
N SER A 177 3.16 -15.85 1.68
CA SER A 177 3.85 -17.13 1.40
C SER A 177 5.29 -16.96 0.90
N GLY A 178 5.62 -15.84 0.25
CA GLY A 178 6.93 -15.58 -0.35
C GLY A 178 7.94 -14.85 0.55
N ARG A 179 7.50 -14.25 1.67
CA ARG A 179 8.34 -13.55 2.64
C ARG A 179 7.77 -13.78 4.05
N ARG A 180 8.53 -14.50 4.88
CA ARG A 180 8.18 -14.75 6.29
C ARG A 180 9.16 -14.02 7.18
N MET A 181 8.69 -12.98 7.85
CA MET A 181 9.47 -12.21 8.82
C MET A 181 8.72 -12.14 10.16
N PRO A 182 9.43 -12.07 11.29
CA PRO A 182 8.78 -11.90 12.58
C PRO A 182 8.16 -10.51 12.68
N ILE A 183 6.98 -10.42 13.31
CA ILE A 183 6.36 -9.12 13.65
C ILE A 183 7.23 -8.39 14.69
N THR A 184 7.67 -9.11 15.73
CA THR A 184 8.58 -8.56 16.73
C THR A 184 10.01 -8.67 16.23
N ASN A 185 10.50 -7.58 15.62
CA ASN A 185 11.86 -7.49 15.11
C ASN A 185 12.58 -6.27 15.72
N ARG A 186 13.82 -6.47 16.20
CA ARG A 186 14.73 -5.40 16.67
C ARG A 186 16.05 -5.35 15.88
N TYR A 187 16.16 -6.15 14.82
CA TYR A 187 17.26 -6.07 13.88
C TYR A 187 17.29 -4.67 13.24
N ARG A 188 18.47 -4.05 13.11
CA ARG A 188 18.63 -2.66 12.63
C ARG A 188 19.42 -2.56 11.33
N GLY A 189 19.57 -3.67 10.60
CA GLY A 189 20.58 -3.81 9.55
C GLY A 189 21.88 -4.33 10.12
#